data_AF-A0A366GM77-F1
#
_entry.id   AF-A0A366GM77-F1
#
_cell.length_a   1.000
_cell.length_b   1.000
_cell.length_c   1.000
_cell.angle_alpha   90.00
_cell.angle_beta   90.00
_cell.angle_gamma   90.00
#
_symmetry.space_group_name_H-M   'P 1'
#
loop_
_entity.id
_entity.type
_entity.pdbx_description
1 polymer ?
#
loop_
_entity_poly.entity_id
_entity_poly.type
_entity_poly.pdbx_seq_one_letter_code
_entity_poly.pdbx_strand_id
1 'polypeptide(L)'
;MQTLFKYLVRRDYLQRNPLQDVRKRDRNAKPNLNQDRDVEVRRLTDWQWSYLLETLTELASADAKFERHLFVIVTMKSLFLRVSELAPRPVDRGQMRTPTFEDFRRTIVDGEPYWAYSVFGKGDKTRQVTLPDAYLGYLKRLRLHQGLTSPLPVPGESTPVLPSKKGDAICKRQVQRIYEQAMVATADRGAETNSLVLAHIIRFT
;
A
#
# COMPACT_ATOMS: atom_id res chain seq x y z
N MET A 1 23.47 -2.74 -19.83
CA MET A 1 24.27 -3.30 -20.94
C MET A 1 24.38 -2.39 -22.16
N GLN A 2 23.29 -1.91 -22.79
CA GLN A 2 23.40 -1.03 -23.97
C GLN A 2 24.21 0.26 -23.74
N THR A 3 24.21 0.79 -22.51
CA THR A 3 24.99 1.98 -22.14
C THR A 3 26.51 1.76 -22.22
N LEU A 4 27.01 0.55 -21.91
CA LEU A 4 28.43 0.22 -21.98
C LEU A 4 28.92 0.18 -23.44
N PHE A 5 28.19 -0.48 -24.33
CA PHE A 5 28.58 -0.55 -25.74
C PHE A 5 28.45 0.78 -26.47
N LYS A 6 27.48 1.64 -26.09
CA LYS A 6 27.43 3.03 -26.57
C LYS A 6 28.64 3.84 -26.09
N TYR A 7 29.08 3.64 -24.85
CA TYR A 7 30.27 4.29 -24.30
C TYR A 7 31.55 3.86 -25.05
N LEU A 8 31.70 2.56 -25.31
CA LEU A 8 32.87 2.02 -26.02
C LEU A 8 32.94 2.47 -27.48
N VAL A 9 31.79 2.59 -28.16
CA VAL A 9 31.74 3.15 -29.52
C VAL A 9 32.08 4.63 -29.54
N ARG A 10 31.58 5.42 -28.58
CA ARG A 10 31.94 6.85 -28.45
C ARG A 10 33.44 7.06 -28.20
N ARG A 11 34.12 6.06 -27.63
CA ARG A 11 35.56 6.09 -27.33
C ARG A 11 36.41 5.42 -28.42
N ASP A 12 35.82 5.11 -29.58
CA ASP A 12 36.46 4.44 -30.72
C ASP A 12 37.11 3.06 -30.44
N TYR A 13 36.84 2.46 -29.28
CA TYR A 13 37.24 1.09 -28.99
C TYR A 13 36.43 0.07 -29.80
N LEU A 14 35.24 0.46 -30.26
CA LEU A 14 34.37 -0.33 -31.11
C LEU A 14 33.88 0.52 -32.27
N GLN A 15 34.09 0.05 -33.50
CA GLN A 15 33.67 0.75 -34.72
C GLN A 15 32.14 0.88 -34.84
N ARG A 16 31.39 -0.07 -34.25
CA ARG A 16 29.92 -0.03 -34.20
C ARG A 16 29.41 -0.80 -32.99
N ASN A 17 28.24 -0.41 -32.49
CA ASN A 17 27.63 -1.10 -31.36
C ASN A 17 27.07 -2.47 -31.84
N PRO A 18 27.62 -3.60 -31.39
CA PRO A 18 27.17 -4.92 -31.82
C PRO A 18 25.71 -5.22 -31.40
N LEU A 19 25.18 -4.47 -30.43
CA LEU A 19 23.78 -4.58 -29.99
C LEU A 19 22.82 -3.66 -30.77
N GLN A 20 23.28 -2.92 -31.79
CA GLN A 20 22.38 -2.15 -32.66
C GLN A 20 21.51 -3.06 -33.51
N ASP A 21 22.10 -4.14 -34.05
CA ASP A 21 21.43 -5.05 -34.98
C ASP A 21 20.85 -6.29 -34.28
N VAL A 22 21.00 -6.38 -32.95
CA VAL A 22 20.12 -7.18 -32.09
C VAL A 22 18.76 -6.48 -32.07
N ARG A 23 18.09 -6.50 -33.23
CA ARG A 23 16.66 -6.28 -33.40
C ARG A 23 16.00 -7.06 -32.28
N LYS A 24 15.28 -6.36 -31.41
CA LYS A 24 13.94 -6.62 -30.82
C LYS A 24 13.34 -8.05 -30.94
N ARG A 25 14.16 -9.10 -31.04
CA ARG A 25 13.82 -10.51 -30.89
C ARG A 25 13.38 -10.57 -29.44
N ASP A 26 12.07 -10.80 -29.30
CA ASP A 26 11.31 -10.91 -28.06
C ASP A 26 10.91 -9.62 -27.35
N ARG A 27 10.64 -8.54 -28.09
CA ARG A 27 9.64 -7.53 -27.64
C ARG A 27 8.32 -7.57 -28.41
N ASN A 28 8.33 -8.15 -29.62
CA ASN A 28 7.14 -8.29 -30.48
C ASN A 28 6.76 -9.74 -30.81
N ALA A 29 7.44 -10.74 -30.23
CA ALA A 29 6.76 -11.99 -29.93
C ALA A 29 5.74 -11.66 -28.83
N LYS A 30 4.60 -11.09 -29.22
CA LYS A 30 3.45 -10.94 -28.34
C LYS A 30 3.02 -12.38 -28.04
N PRO A 31 3.11 -12.89 -26.81
CA PRO A 31 2.35 -14.07 -26.45
C PRO A 31 0.89 -13.62 -26.40
N ASN A 32 0.20 -13.51 -27.55
CA ASN A 32 -1.21 -13.13 -27.63
C ASN A 32 -1.62 -11.99 -26.65
N LEU A 33 -0.79 -10.95 -26.49
CA LEU A 33 -1.06 -9.83 -25.57
C LEU A 33 -2.15 -8.86 -26.09
N ASN A 34 -2.73 -9.18 -27.25
CA ASN A 34 -3.91 -8.55 -27.84
C ASN A 34 -5.14 -9.46 -27.70
N GLN A 35 -5.06 -10.55 -26.94
CA GLN A 35 -6.26 -10.94 -26.22
C GLN A 35 -6.35 -9.87 -25.12
N ASP A 36 -7.24 -8.90 -25.31
CA ASP A 36 -7.98 -8.29 -24.20
C ASP A 36 -8.64 -9.44 -23.43
N ARG A 37 -7.82 -10.27 -22.75
CA ARG A 37 -8.17 -10.63 -21.40
C ARG A 37 -8.12 -9.28 -20.76
N ASP A 38 -9.28 -8.63 -20.64
CA ASP A 38 -9.55 -7.81 -19.46
C ASP A 38 -8.78 -8.50 -18.36
N VAL A 39 -7.64 -7.93 -17.94
CA VAL A 39 -6.97 -8.38 -16.74
C VAL A 39 -7.99 -7.98 -15.71
N GLU A 40 -8.92 -8.92 -15.47
CA GLU A 40 -10.15 -8.75 -14.73
C GLU A 40 -9.75 -7.92 -13.54
N VAL A 41 -10.14 -6.64 -13.54
CA VAL A 41 -9.57 -5.72 -12.55
C VAL A 41 -10.03 -6.29 -11.22
N ARG A 42 -9.10 -6.93 -10.51
CA ARG A 42 -9.36 -7.74 -9.31
C ARG A 42 -9.76 -6.80 -8.19
N ARG A 43 -10.99 -6.31 -8.27
CA ARG A 43 -11.63 -5.47 -7.26
C ARG A 43 -12.39 -6.41 -6.34
N LEU A 44 -12.26 -6.18 -5.04
CA LEU A 44 -13.16 -6.80 -4.09
C LEU A 44 -14.58 -6.30 -4.40
N THR A 45 -15.51 -7.24 -4.55
CA THR A 45 -16.94 -6.97 -4.47
C THR A 45 -17.28 -6.41 -3.10
N ASP A 46 -18.41 -5.72 -2.98
CA ASP A 46 -18.84 -5.14 -1.70
C ASP A 46 -18.98 -6.21 -0.60
N TRP A 47 -19.47 -7.39 -0.97
CA TRP A 47 -19.55 -8.52 -0.05
C TRP A 47 -18.16 -9.02 0.39
N GLN A 48 -17.21 -9.20 -0.54
CA GLN A 48 -15.84 -9.60 -0.19
C GLN A 48 -15.17 -8.56 0.71
N TRP A 49 -15.43 -7.27 0.48
CA TRP A 49 -14.93 -6.20 1.33
C TRP A 49 -15.53 -6.25 2.73
N SER A 50 -16.85 -6.37 2.86
CA SER A 50 -17.52 -6.50 4.16
C SER A 50 -17.02 -7.72 4.93
N TYR A 51 -16.90 -8.87 4.26
CA TYR A 51 -16.38 -10.10 4.87
C TYR A 51 -14.94 -9.95 5.37
N LEU A 52 -14.06 -9.35 4.55
CA LEU A 52 -12.68 -9.06 4.92
C LEU A 52 -12.60 -8.12 6.13
N LEU A 53 -13.41 -7.06 6.13
CA LEU A 53 -13.45 -6.08 7.21
C LEU A 53 -13.94 -6.68 8.53
N GLU A 54 -15.04 -7.42 8.49
CA GLU A 54 -15.62 -8.12 9.64
C GLU A 54 -14.62 -9.14 10.21
N THR A 55 -14.07 -9.99 9.35
CA THR A 55 -13.09 -11.01 9.73
C THR A 55 -11.88 -10.39 10.43
N LEU A 56 -11.27 -9.36 9.84
CA LEU A 56 -10.11 -8.71 10.44
C LEU A 56 -10.46 -7.93 11.72
N THR A 57 -11.67 -7.39 11.81
CA THR A 57 -12.16 -6.71 13.01
C THR A 57 -12.27 -7.66 14.18
N GLU A 58 -12.82 -8.86 13.95
CA GLU A 58 -12.92 -9.91 14.96
C GLU A 58 -11.55 -10.49 15.32
N LEU A 59 -10.72 -10.79 14.33
CA LEU A 59 -9.35 -11.28 14.55
C LEU A 59 -8.52 -10.30 15.39
N ALA A 60 -8.62 -8.99 15.11
CA ALA A 60 -7.94 -7.95 15.89
C ALA A 60 -8.51 -7.80 17.30
N SER A 61 -9.80 -8.06 17.50
CA SER A 61 -10.44 -8.04 18.82
C SER A 61 -10.06 -9.25 19.67
N ALA A 62 -9.82 -10.41 19.03
CA ALA A 62 -9.37 -11.63 19.70
C ALA A 62 -7.86 -11.65 19.95
N ASP A 63 -7.05 -11.13 19.03
CA ASP A 63 -5.59 -11.11 19.11
C ASP A 63 -5.03 -9.80 18.56
N ALA A 64 -4.39 -9.04 19.46
CA ALA A 64 -3.79 -7.74 19.16
C ALA A 64 -2.76 -7.76 18.01
N LYS A 65 -2.20 -8.93 17.64
CA LYS A 65 -1.29 -9.03 16.48
C LYS A 65 -1.96 -8.62 15.16
N PHE A 66 -3.29 -8.72 15.08
CA PHE A 66 -4.06 -8.37 13.88
C PHE A 66 -4.46 -6.90 13.81
N GLU A 67 -4.21 -6.07 14.84
CA GLU A 67 -4.51 -4.63 14.80
C GLU A 67 -3.80 -3.92 13.63
N ARG A 68 -2.53 -4.27 13.38
CA ARG A 68 -1.79 -3.74 12.22
C ARG A 68 -2.35 -4.23 10.88
N HIS A 69 -2.88 -5.46 10.84
CA HIS A 69 -3.44 -6.07 9.64
C HIS A 69 -4.75 -5.36 9.26
N LEU A 70 -5.66 -5.22 10.23
CA LEU A 70 -6.89 -4.47 10.10
C LEU A 70 -6.60 -3.03 9.64
N PHE A 71 -5.68 -2.34 10.33
CA PHE A 71 -5.36 -0.96 9.99
C PHE A 71 -4.80 -0.82 8.56
N VAL A 72 -3.85 -1.66 8.15
CA VAL A 72 -3.27 -1.59 6.80
C VAL A 72 -4.36 -1.76 5.73
N ILE A 73 -5.24 -2.76 5.90
CA ILE A 73 -6.31 -3.05 4.94
C ILE A 73 -7.32 -1.90 4.85
N VAL A 74 -7.84 -1.44 6.00
CA VAL A 74 -8.80 -0.32 6.06
C VAL A 74 -8.19 0.96 5.49
N THR A 75 -6.95 1.27 5.82
CA THR A 75 -6.25 2.48 5.36
C THR A 75 -6.04 2.45 3.86
N MET A 76 -5.53 1.34 3.32
CA MET A 76 -5.33 1.20 1.89
C MET A 76 -6.64 1.31 1.11
N LYS A 77 -7.71 0.65 1.57
CA LYS A 77 -9.01 0.65 0.89
C LYS A 77 -9.72 2.00 0.99
N SER A 78 -9.77 2.60 2.18
CA SER A 78 -10.56 3.82 2.43
C SER A 78 -9.89 5.07 1.88
N LEU A 79 -8.55 5.11 1.91
CA LEU A 79 -7.77 6.27 1.47
C LEU A 79 -7.14 6.08 0.08
N PHE A 80 -7.46 4.96 -0.59
CA PHE A 80 -6.95 4.60 -1.92
C PHE A 80 -5.42 4.65 -1.98
N LEU A 81 -4.76 4.13 -0.94
CA LEU A 81 -3.30 4.13 -0.85
C LEU A 81 -2.69 2.87 -1.46
N ARG A 82 -1.54 3.05 -2.10
CA ARG A 82 -0.66 1.94 -2.46
C ARG A 82 0.20 1.55 -1.27
N VAL A 83 0.66 0.30 -1.21
CA VAL A 83 1.58 -0.20 -0.15
C VAL A 83 2.80 0.71 0.03
N SER A 84 3.38 1.24 -1.05
CA SER A 84 4.51 2.17 -0.97
C SER A 84 4.18 3.51 -0.35
N GLU A 85 2.92 3.94 -0.35
CA GLU A 85 2.47 5.20 0.25
C GLU A 85 2.25 5.07 1.77
N LEU A 86 2.28 3.84 2.31
CA LEU A 86 2.26 3.52 3.74
C LEU A 86 3.62 3.05 4.28
N ALA A 87 4.68 3.20 3.50
CA ALA A 87 6.03 2.79 3.89
C ALA A 87 7.05 3.90 3.59
N PRO A 88 8.21 3.89 4.28
CA PRO A 88 9.35 4.71 3.91
C PRO A 88 9.71 4.48 2.44
N ARG A 89 9.79 5.56 1.67
CA ARG A 89 10.21 5.51 0.27
C ARG A 89 11.02 6.73 -0.12
N PRO A 90 11.94 6.61 -1.09
CA PRO A 90 12.60 7.77 -1.64
C PRO A 90 11.57 8.66 -2.35
N VAL A 91 11.70 9.96 -2.12
CA VAL A 91 11.07 11.03 -2.89
C VAL A 91 12.16 11.78 -3.67
N ASP A 92 11.80 12.84 -4.40
CA ASP A 92 12.77 13.58 -5.20
C ASP A 92 13.87 14.20 -4.33
N ARG A 93 15.00 14.52 -4.95
CA ARG A 93 16.20 15.08 -4.29
C ARG A 93 16.82 14.17 -3.21
N GLY A 94 16.56 12.86 -3.27
CA GLY A 94 17.24 11.88 -2.41
C GLY A 94 16.76 11.85 -0.96
N GLN A 95 15.67 12.56 -0.64
CA GLN A 95 15.07 12.52 0.69
C GLN A 95 14.22 11.25 0.87
N MET A 96 14.19 10.73 2.09
CA MET A 96 13.33 9.61 2.47
C MET A 96 12.05 10.16 3.08
N ARG A 97 10.90 9.82 2.52
CA ARG A 97 9.60 10.17 3.08
C ARG A 97 9.05 8.98 3.87
N THR A 98 8.80 9.19 5.15
CA THR A 98 8.25 8.20 6.08
C THR A 98 6.88 8.63 6.55
N PRO A 99 5.80 7.88 6.32
CA PRO A 99 4.45 8.20 6.81
C PRO A 99 4.42 8.35 8.34
N THR A 100 3.94 9.50 8.83
CA THR A 100 3.82 9.84 10.25
C THR A 100 2.40 10.24 10.61
N PHE A 101 2.09 10.32 11.90
CA PHE A 101 0.77 10.76 12.34
C PHE A 101 0.48 12.23 12.02
N GLU A 102 1.50 13.09 11.89
CA GLU A 102 1.37 14.47 11.39
C GLU A 102 0.70 14.55 10.00
N ASP A 103 0.76 13.48 9.20
CA ASP A 103 0.14 13.43 7.88
C ASP A 103 -1.40 13.43 7.95
N PHE A 104 -1.96 13.04 9.09
CA PHE A 104 -3.37 13.16 9.42
C PHE A 104 -3.62 14.53 10.06
N ARG A 105 -4.32 15.40 9.34
CA ARG A 105 -4.62 16.75 9.81
C ARG A 105 -6.11 16.98 9.89
N ARG A 106 -6.52 17.64 10.96
CA ARG A 106 -7.86 18.22 11.08
C ARG A 106 -7.88 19.54 10.32
N THR A 107 -8.78 19.66 9.37
CA THR A 107 -9.05 20.88 8.60
C THR A 107 -10.48 21.36 8.88
N ILE A 108 -10.75 22.64 8.68
CA ILE A 108 -12.10 23.21 8.75
C ILE A 108 -12.49 23.60 7.32
N VAL A 109 -13.61 23.09 6.83
CA VAL A 109 -14.18 23.43 5.52
C VAL A 109 -15.61 23.86 5.77
N ASP A 110 -15.97 25.07 5.35
CA ASP A 110 -17.31 25.64 5.52
C ASP A 110 -17.84 25.60 6.97
N GLY A 111 -16.94 25.78 7.94
CA GLY A 111 -17.26 25.76 9.37
C GLY A 111 -17.27 24.38 10.03
N GLU A 112 -17.18 23.31 9.23
CA GLU A 112 -17.22 21.93 9.73
C GLU A 112 -15.82 21.29 9.78
N PRO A 113 -15.48 20.56 10.86
CA PRO A 113 -14.19 19.92 11.00
C PRO A 113 -14.12 18.58 10.27
N TYR A 114 -13.16 18.43 9.35
CA TYR A 114 -12.87 17.18 8.66
C TYR A 114 -11.44 16.72 8.90
N TRP A 115 -11.21 15.42 8.80
CA TRP A 115 -9.86 14.86 8.81
C TRP A 115 -9.39 14.58 7.38
N ALA A 116 -8.14 14.91 7.09
CA ALA A 116 -7.51 14.62 5.81
C ALA A 116 -6.15 13.96 6.02
N TYR A 117 -5.80 13.03 5.15
CA TYR A 117 -4.48 12.42 5.09
C TYR A 117 -3.70 12.95 3.90
N SER A 118 -2.49 13.43 4.14
CA SER A 118 -1.61 13.97 3.11
C SER A 118 -0.79 12.85 2.47
N VAL A 119 -1.06 12.55 1.21
CA VAL A 119 -0.33 11.52 0.44
C VAL A 119 0.67 12.18 -0.47
N PHE A 120 1.93 11.82 -0.28
CA PHE A 120 3.04 12.36 -1.05
C PHE A 120 3.27 11.45 -2.25
N GLY A 121 3.38 12.04 -3.44
CA GLY A 121 3.60 11.37 -4.72
C GLY A 121 5.04 11.51 -5.22
N LYS A 122 5.27 11.22 -6.51
CA LYS A 122 6.53 11.52 -7.21
C LYS A 122 6.43 12.92 -7.83
N GLY A 123 7.51 13.68 -7.85
CA GLY A 123 7.55 15.06 -8.34
C GLY A 123 7.12 16.10 -7.31
N ASP A 124 7.27 15.84 -6.01
CA ASP A 124 6.77 16.70 -4.90
C ASP A 124 5.25 16.96 -4.92
N LYS A 125 4.50 16.21 -5.73
CA LYS A 125 3.05 16.32 -5.83
C LYS A 125 2.41 15.68 -4.61
N THR A 126 1.79 16.49 -3.76
CA THR A 126 1.00 16.02 -2.62
C THR A 126 -0.48 16.06 -2.99
N ARG A 127 -1.21 14.97 -2.71
CA ARG A 127 -2.67 14.96 -2.72
C ARG A 127 -3.19 14.84 -1.29
N GLN A 128 -4.32 15.44 -1.00
CA GLN A 128 -5.04 15.20 0.25
C GLN A 128 -6.20 14.24 -0.01
N VAL A 129 -6.45 13.36 0.95
CA VAL A 129 -7.58 12.43 0.93
C VAL A 129 -8.39 12.66 2.20
N THR A 130 -9.65 13.07 2.05
CA THR A 130 -10.57 13.23 3.18
C THR A 130 -10.90 11.87 3.80
N LEU A 131 -10.88 11.79 5.12
CA LEU A 131 -11.20 10.59 5.88
C LEU A 131 -12.72 10.53 6.12
N PRO A 132 -13.39 9.41 5.83
CA PRO A 132 -14.74 9.17 6.31
C PRO A 132 -14.78 9.12 7.84
N ASP A 133 -15.87 9.57 8.48
CA ASP A 133 -15.97 9.55 9.95
C ASP A 133 -15.82 8.14 10.54
N ALA A 134 -16.37 7.14 9.85
CA ALA A 134 -16.24 5.73 10.21
C ALA A 134 -14.76 5.25 10.25
N TYR A 135 -13.87 5.90 9.48
CA TYR A 135 -12.44 5.58 9.47
C TYR A 135 -11.75 5.96 10.79
N LEU A 136 -12.22 7.01 11.47
CA LEU A 136 -11.60 7.52 12.70
C LEU A 136 -11.58 6.48 13.82
N GLY A 137 -12.54 5.55 13.85
CA GLY A 137 -12.54 4.42 14.79
C GLY A 137 -11.30 3.54 14.65
N TYR A 138 -10.91 3.20 13.41
CA TYR A 138 -9.73 2.38 13.15
C TYR A 138 -8.42 3.12 13.44
N LEU A 139 -8.39 4.43 13.19
CA LEU A 139 -7.24 5.26 13.55
C LEU A 139 -7.03 5.29 15.07
N LYS A 140 -8.11 5.47 15.85
CA LYS A 140 -8.09 5.42 17.31
C LYS A 140 -7.63 4.05 17.82
N ARG A 141 -8.15 2.96 17.25
CA ARG A 141 -7.75 1.59 17.61
C ARG A 141 -6.25 1.36 17.43
N LEU A 142 -5.68 1.74 16.28
CA LEU A 142 -4.25 1.58 16.04
C LEU A 142 -3.42 2.41 17.04
N ARG A 143 -3.80 3.66 17.29
CA ARG A 143 -3.06 4.54 18.21
C ARG A 143 -3.07 3.98 19.64
N LEU A 144 -4.22 3.48 20.10
CA LEU A 144 -4.33 2.78 21.38
C LEU A 144 -3.45 1.52 21.42
N HIS A 145 -3.45 0.71 20.36
CA HIS A 145 -2.56 -0.46 20.23
C HIS A 145 -1.07 -0.08 20.27
N GLN A 146 -0.70 1.10 19.79
CA GLN A 146 0.67 1.64 19.88
C GLN A 146 1.00 2.26 21.24
N GLY A 147 0.04 2.33 22.17
CA GLY A 147 0.23 2.95 23.49
C GLY A 147 0.31 4.48 23.45
N LEU A 148 -0.23 5.11 22.40
CA LEU A 148 -0.23 6.57 22.28
C LEU A 148 -1.34 7.18 23.15
N THR A 149 -1.01 8.21 23.92
CA THR A 149 -1.91 8.83 24.89
C THR A 149 -3.11 9.55 24.25
N SER A 150 -2.92 10.15 23.08
CA SER A 150 -4.00 10.85 22.36
C SER A 150 -4.71 9.92 21.37
N PRO A 151 -6.06 9.82 21.42
CA PRO A 151 -6.81 8.95 20.52
C PRO A 151 -6.78 9.42 19.06
N LEU A 152 -6.54 10.71 18.80
CA LEU A 152 -6.37 11.25 17.46
C LEU A 152 -4.99 11.89 17.30
N PRO A 153 -4.45 11.96 16.06
CA PRO A 153 -3.18 12.61 15.78
C PRO A 153 -3.14 14.06 16.24
N VAL A 154 -1.96 14.51 16.70
CA VAL A 154 -1.74 15.91 17.07
C VAL A 154 -0.79 16.58 16.07
N PRO A 155 -0.88 17.90 15.85
CA PRO A 155 0.06 18.62 15.00
C PRO A 155 1.52 18.40 15.44
N GLY A 156 2.43 18.18 14.49
CA GLY A 156 3.86 17.94 14.75
C GLY A 156 4.21 16.53 15.25
N GLU A 157 3.27 15.59 15.26
CA GLU A 157 3.53 14.21 15.67
C GLU A 157 4.35 13.44 14.61
N SER A 158 5.66 13.39 14.82
CA SER A 158 6.62 12.72 13.93
C SER A 158 6.67 11.19 14.10
N THR A 159 5.86 10.63 15.00
CA THR A 159 5.75 9.19 15.21
C THR A 159 5.31 8.50 13.91
N PRO A 160 6.03 7.46 13.43
CA PRO A 160 5.62 6.70 12.26
C PRO A 160 4.24 6.08 12.41
N VAL A 161 3.42 6.08 11.35
CA VAL A 161 2.10 5.44 11.37
C VAL A 161 2.20 3.94 11.66
N LEU A 162 3.23 3.28 11.12
CA LEU A 162 3.51 1.85 11.32
C LEU A 162 4.93 1.67 11.89
N PRO A 163 5.12 1.83 13.21
CA PRO A 163 6.42 1.70 13.84
C PRO A 163 6.81 0.23 14.01
N SER A 164 8.09 -0.08 13.89
CA SER A 164 8.68 -1.35 14.28
C SER A 164 8.79 -1.46 15.81
N LYS A 165 9.24 -2.61 16.34
CA LYS A 165 9.53 -2.75 17.77
C LYS A 165 10.60 -1.76 18.28
N LYS A 166 11.43 -1.22 17.38
CA LYS A 166 12.49 -0.25 17.70
C LYS A 166 12.01 1.21 17.60
N GLY A 167 10.76 1.45 17.22
CA GLY A 167 10.20 2.80 17.00
C GLY A 167 10.32 3.29 15.56
N ASP A 168 11.32 2.83 14.79
CA ASP A 168 11.46 3.20 13.38
C ASP A 168 10.35 2.65 12.50
N ALA A 169 9.99 3.37 11.44
CA ALA A 169 8.98 2.92 10.47
C ALA A 169 9.34 1.57 9.81
N ILE A 170 8.35 0.68 9.67
CA ILE A 170 8.54 -0.59 8.96
C ILE A 170 8.72 -0.37 7.45
N CYS A 171 9.52 -1.20 6.80
CA CYS A 171 9.80 -1.04 5.38
C CYS A 171 8.65 -1.52 4.49
N LYS A 172 8.67 -1.13 3.20
CA LYS A 172 7.65 -1.53 2.20
C LYS A 172 7.38 -3.03 2.19
N ARG A 173 8.42 -3.86 2.29
CA ARG A 173 8.29 -5.32 2.31
C ARG A 173 7.52 -5.83 3.52
N GLN A 174 7.68 -5.18 4.68
CA GLN A 174 6.93 -5.52 5.88
C GLN A 174 5.46 -5.10 5.77
N VAL A 175 5.17 -3.91 5.23
CA VAL A 175 3.79 -3.49 4.95
C VAL A 175 3.11 -4.45 3.97
N GLN A 176 3.81 -4.83 2.89
CA GLN A 176 3.34 -5.83 1.92
C GLN A 176 3.04 -7.17 2.59
N ARG A 177 3.95 -7.65 3.46
CA ARG A 177 3.74 -8.90 4.20
C ARG A 177 2.52 -8.84 5.12
N ILE A 178 2.31 -7.73 5.83
CA ILE A 178 1.13 -7.53 6.68
C ILE A 178 -0.15 -7.58 5.83
N TYR A 179 -0.14 -6.92 4.68
CA TYR A 179 -1.27 -6.98 3.73
C TYR A 179 -1.55 -8.41 3.28
N GLU A 180 -0.54 -9.15 2.83
CA GLU A 180 -0.68 -10.54 2.37
C GLU A 180 -1.17 -11.46 3.48
N GLN A 181 -0.62 -11.32 4.69
CA GLN A 181 -1.05 -12.08 5.87
C GLN A 181 -2.51 -11.81 6.24
N ALA A 182 -3.00 -10.58 6.07
CA ALA A 182 -4.38 -10.22 6.32
C ALA A 182 -5.34 -10.92 5.33
N MET A 183 -4.94 -10.98 4.06
CA MET A 183 -5.69 -11.68 3.01
C MET A 183 -5.74 -13.18 3.25
N VAL A 184 -4.60 -13.79 3.60
CA VAL A 184 -4.50 -15.22 3.93
C VAL A 184 -5.35 -15.57 5.15
N ALA A 185 -5.22 -14.83 6.25
CA ALA A 185 -6.02 -15.07 7.46
C ALA A 185 -7.53 -14.98 7.21
N THR A 186 -7.94 -14.10 6.30
CA THR A 186 -9.35 -14.00 5.89
C THR A 186 -9.80 -15.18 5.03
N ALA A 187 -8.93 -15.64 4.12
CA ALA A 187 -9.22 -16.81 3.29
C ALA A 187 -9.30 -18.10 4.13
N ASP A 188 -8.41 -18.27 5.10
CA ASP A 188 -8.37 -19.44 6.00
C ASP A 188 -9.65 -19.51 6.84
N ARG A 189 -10.11 -18.37 7.39
CA ARG A 189 -11.39 -18.31 8.09
C ARG A 189 -12.58 -18.62 7.17
N GLY A 190 -12.52 -18.15 5.92
CA GLY A 190 -13.51 -18.48 4.89
C GLY A 190 -13.58 -19.96 4.58
N ALA A 191 -12.43 -20.64 4.57
CA ALA A 191 -12.31 -22.08 4.38
C ALA A 191 -12.99 -22.88 5.49
N GLU A 192 -12.81 -22.45 6.73
CA GLU A 192 -13.42 -23.09 7.91
C GLU A 192 -14.93 -22.85 7.98
N THR A 193 -15.41 -21.72 7.43
CA THR A 193 -16.82 -21.30 7.55
C THR A 193 -17.69 -21.83 6.39
N ASN A 194 -17.17 -21.96 5.15
CA ASN A 194 -17.91 -22.56 4.02
C ASN A 194 -17.02 -22.78 2.77
N SER A 195 -17.04 -23.96 2.14
CA SER A 195 -16.19 -24.29 0.98
C SER A 195 -16.43 -23.43 -0.27
N LEU A 196 -17.60 -22.78 -0.37
CA LEU A 196 -17.97 -21.86 -1.46
C LEU A 196 -17.30 -20.46 -1.35
N VAL A 197 -16.88 -20.06 -0.15
CA VAL A 197 -16.23 -18.77 0.12
C VAL A 197 -14.78 -18.77 -0.37
N LEU A 198 -14.08 -19.90 -0.19
CA LEU A 198 -12.72 -20.14 -0.71
C LEU A 198 -12.59 -19.89 -2.22
N ALA A 199 -13.55 -20.38 -3.01
CA ALA A 199 -13.53 -20.25 -4.46
C ALA A 199 -13.64 -18.78 -4.93
N HIS A 200 -14.29 -17.93 -4.12
CA HIS A 200 -14.45 -16.51 -4.40
C HIS A 200 -13.31 -15.65 -3.86
N ILE A 201 -12.52 -16.10 -2.88
CA ILE A 201 -11.42 -15.31 -2.32
C ILE A 201 -10.09 -15.62 -3.05
N ILE A 202 -9.83 -16.90 -3.37
CA ILE A 202 -8.57 -17.35 -3.97
C ILE A 202 -8.40 -16.88 -5.43
N ARG A 203 -9.50 -16.63 -6.17
CA ARG A 203 -9.40 -16.10 -7.55
C ARG A 203 -8.81 -14.67 -7.62
N PHE A 204 -8.68 -13.97 -6.50
CA PHE A 204 -8.27 -12.56 -6.47
C PHE A 204 -6.92 -12.29 -5.81
N THR A 205 -6.27 -13.28 -5.18
CA THR A 205 -4.84 -13.22 -4.79
C THR A 205 -3.93 -13.61 -5.94
#